data_AF-A0A4U5VIJ3-F1
#
_entry.id   AF-A0A4U5VIJ3-F1
#
_cell.length_a   1.000
_cell.length_b   1.000
_cell.length_c   1.000
_cell.angle_alpha   90.00
_cell.angle_beta   90.00
_cell.angle_gamma   90.00
#
_symmetry.space_group_name_H-M   'P 1'
#
loop_
_entity.id
_entity.type
_entity.pdbx_description
1 polymer ?
#
loop_
_entity_poly.entity_id
_entity_poly.type
_entity_poly.pdbx_seq_one_letter_code
_entity_poly.pdbx_strand_id
1 'polypeptide(L)'
;MFSRRWRFGWDRHTEVDLFTDRHETSAQTLSQAIRAAAAEEPDADGSVLFGHLQGTVVGLRYYTGVVNQGEMVGLVRQPQNPYDSNAVMVANIYGNQVGHIKRELAAAMAHIMDRNLAKVEG
;
A
#
# COMPACT_ATOMS: atom_id res chain seq x y z
N MET A 1 76.03 -9.96 -6.03
CA MET A 1 75.26 -9.98 -4.76
C MET A 1 74.69 -8.59 -4.54
N PHE A 2 73.38 -8.51 -4.34
CA PHE A 2 72.57 -7.31 -4.55
C PHE A 2 72.69 -6.32 -3.39
N SER A 3 73.05 -5.09 -3.72
CA SER A 3 72.89 -3.91 -2.87
C SER A 3 71.87 -2.99 -3.52
N ARG A 4 70.78 -2.68 -2.82
CA ARG A 4 69.97 -1.49 -3.13
C ARG A 4 69.61 -0.78 -1.83
N ARG A 5 70.27 0.35 -1.65
CA ARG A 5 69.97 1.41 -0.69
C ARG A 5 69.53 2.64 -1.49
N TRP A 6 68.30 3.10 -1.28
CA TRP A 6 67.77 4.41 -1.69
C TRP A 6 66.70 4.79 -0.65
N ARG A 7 66.95 5.76 0.24
CA ARG A 7 66.77 7.23 0.18
C ARG A 7 65.32 7.72 0.25
N PHE A 8 65.08 8.35 1.40
CA PHE A 8 64.04 9.31 1.85
C PHE A 8 63.28 10.13 0.78
N GLY A 9 61.98 10.30 1.02
CA GLY A 9 61.08 11.31 0.43
C GLY A 9 59.84 11.47 1.31
N TRP A 10 59.46 12.71 1.63
CA TRP A 10 58.47 13.11 2.63
C TRP A 10 57.01 12.95 2.14
N ASP A 11 56.08 12.58 3.03
CA ASP A 11 54.64 12.89 2.93
C ASP A 11 54.08 13.06 4.35
N ARG A 12 53.89 14.29 4.82
CA ARG A 12 52.64 15.09 4.74
C ARG A 12 51.50 14.44 5.53
N HIS A 13 51.24 15.03 6.70
CA HIS A 13 50.08 14.83 7.54
C HIS A 13 48.81 14.57 6.74
N THR A 14 48.20 13.41 6.94
CA THR A 14 46.78 13.20 6.71
C THR A 14 46.13 13.13 8.08
N GLU A 15 45.41 14.20 8.38
CA GLU A 15 44.49 14.32 9.50
C GLU A 15 43.49 13.16 9.43
N VAL A 16 43.49 12.32 10.46
CA VAL A 16 42.49 11.28 10.61
C VAL A 16 41.20 11.98 11.04
N ASP A 17 40.27 12.15 10.11
CA ASP A 17 38.94 12.69 10.37
C ASP A 17 38.17 11.75 11.31
N LEU A 18 38.32 12.02 12.61
CA LEU A 18 37.68 11.37 13.77
C LEU A 18 36.15 11.53 13.82
N PHE A 19 35.54 12.14 12.80
CA PHE A 19 34.10 12.36 12.68
C PHE A 19 33.41 11.52 11.61
N THR A 20 34.14 10.64 10.92
CA THR A 20 33.56 9.78 9.88
C THR A 20 33.15 8.42 10.41
N ASP A 21 32.30 8.40 11.45
CA ASP A 21 31.24 7.41 11.56
C ASP A 21 30.32 7.79 12.72
N ARG A 22 29.04 8.10 12.42
CA ARG A 22 27.90 7.96 13.34
C ARG A 22 26.60 8.34 12.62
N HIS A 23 25.90 7.29 12.20
CA HIS A 23 24.46 7.20 12.00
C HIS A 23 23.83 7.97 10.83
N GLU A 24 23.45 7.19 9.81
CA GLU A 24 22.07 7.13 9.31
C GLU A 24 21.07 7.93 10.15
N THR A 25 20.52 9.01 9.62
CA THR A 25 19.07 9.11 9.43
C THR A 25 18.82 10.16 8.35
N SER A 26 18.34 9.69 7.22
CA SER A 26 17.75 10.48 6.14
C SER A 26 16.57 11.29 6.69
N ALA A 27 16.86 12.48 7.24
CA ALA A 27 15.87 13.52 7.42
C ALA A 27 15.48 14.01 6.02
N GLN A 28 14.53 13.32 5.39
CA GLN A 28 13.88 13.81 4.17
C GLN A 28 13.49 15.26 4.42
N THR A 29 14.09 16.17 3.67
CA THR A 29 13.70 17.58 3.77
C THR A 29 12.21 17.66 3.47
N LEU A 30 11.43 18.48 4.18
CA LEU A 30 9.98 18.61 3.97
C LEU A 30 9.64 18.82 2.49
N SER A 31 10.48 19.55 1.76
CA SER A 31 10.40 19.77 0.31
C SER A 31 10.66 18.53 -0.57
N GLN A 32 11.42 17.54 -0.08
CA GLN A 32 11.61 16.25 -0.75
C GLN A 32 10.41 15.33 -0.48
N ALA A 33 9.88 15.31 0.74
CA ALA A 33 8.68 14.54 1.07
C ALA A 33 7.45 15.03 0.29
N ILE A 34 7.25 16.35 0.19
CA ILE A 34 6.16 16.95 -0.62
C ILE A 34 6.33 16.63 -2.11
N ARG A 35 7.57 16.68 -2.63
CA ARG A 35 7.82 16.33 -4.04
C ARG A 35 7.62 14.86 -4.34
N ALA A 36 7.99 13.96 -3.42
CA ALA A 36 7.75 12.53 -3.58
C ALA A 36 6.24 12.21 -3.60
N ALA A 37 5.46 12.83 -2.69
CA ALA A 37 4.01 12.67 -2.67
C ALA A 37 3.32 13.25 -3.92
N ALA A 38 3.87 14.30 -4.53
CA ALA A 38 3.36 14.88 -5.77
C ALA A 38 3.87 14.18 -7.05
N ALA A 39 4.88 13.31 -6.93
CA ALA A 39 5.48 12.55 -8.04
C ALA A 39 4.90 11.14 -8.19
N GLU A 40 4.05 10.71 -7.26
CA GLU A 40 3.07 9.66 -7.55
C GLU A 40 2.15 10.25 -8.63
N GLU A 41 2.50 10.00 -9.89
CA GLU A 41 1.64 10.31 -11.03
C GLU A 41 0.28 9.73 -10.69
N PRO A 42 -0.78 10.57 -10.61
CA PRO A 42 -2.09 10.05 -10.29
C PRO A 42 -2.44 8.98 -11.31
N ASP A 43 -3.17 7.95 -10.89
CA ASP A 43 -3.75 6.99 -11.82
C ASP A 43 -4.48 7.74 -12.94
N ALA A 44 -4.75 7.09 -14.07
CA ALA A 44 -5.41 7.72 -15.22
C ALA A 44 -6.70 8.49 -14.85
N ASP A 45 -7.29 8.17 -13.70
CA ASP A 45 -8.50 8.76 -13.12
C ASP A 45 -8.26 9.94 -12.15
N GLY A 46 -7.01 10.33 -11.86
CA GLY A 46 -6.72 11.40 -10.88
C GLY A 46 -6.77 10.96 -9.41
N SER A 47 -6.92 9.65 -9.14
CA SER A 47 -7.05 9.11 -7.78
C SER A 47 -5.70 8.95 -7.08
N VAL A 48 -5.70 9.11 -5.75
CA VAL A 48 -4.55 8.84 -4.88
C VAL A 48 -4.91 7.67 -3.96
N LEU A 49 -3.95 6.76 -3.75
CA LEU A 49 -4.12 5.64 -2.84
C LEU A 49 -4.11 6.11 -1.37
N PHE A 50 -5.23 5.95 -0.67
CA PHE A 50 -5.29 6.23 0.77
C PHE A 50 -4.67 5.13 1.63
N GLY A 51 -4.71 3.88 1.18
CA GLY A 51 -4.17 2.74 1.92
C GLY A 51 -4.88 1.42 1.57
N HIS A 52 -4.57 0.36 2.32
CA HIS A 52 -5.19 -0.95 2.18
C HIS A 52 -5.90 -1.36 3.47
N LEU A 53 -6.94 -2.19 3.33
CA LEU A 53 -7.70 -2.71 4.45
C LEU A 53 -7.91 -4.21 4.25
N GLN A 54 -7.69 -4.98 5.31
CA GLN A 54 -7.92 -6.43 5.29
C GLN A 54 -9.29 -6.74 5.87
N GLY A 55 -10.10 -7.45 5.09
CA GLY A 55 -11.44 -7.89 5.45
C GLY A 55 -11.61 -9.38 5.27
N THR A 56 -12.74 -9.90 5.74
CA THR A 56 -13.12 -11.31 5.54
C THR A 56 -14.45 -11.39 4.83
N VAL A 57 -14.51 -12.28 3.83
CA VAL A 57 -15.75 -12.63 3.14
C VAL A 57 -16.45 -13.75 3.92
N VAL A 58 -17.71 -13.50 4.29
CA VAL A 58 -18.56 -14.44 5.02
C VAL A 58 -19.74 -14.87 4.15
N GLY A 59 -20.47 -15.89 4.60
CA GLY A 59 -21.66 -16.37 3.90
C GLY A 59 -21.38 -17.26 2.68
N LEU A 60 -20.14 -17.74 2.51
CA LEU A 60 -19.70 -18.57 1.37
C LEU A 60 -20.59 -19.80 1.14
N ARG A 61 -21.17 -20.38 2.19
CA ARG A 61 -22.05 -21.56 2.09
C ARG A 61 -23.42 -21.29 1.44
N TYR A 62 -23.80 -20.02 1.27
CA TYR A 62 -25.12 -19.63 0.75
C TYR A 62 -25.08 -19.25 -0.73
N TYR A 63 -23.89 -19.15 -1.32
CA TYR A 63 -23.71 -18.73 -2.70
C TYR A 63 -22.79 -19.69 -3.45
N THR A 64 -22.91 -19.68 -4.77
CA THR A 64 -22.18 -20.59 -5.65
C THR A 64 -21.02 -19.93 -6.38
N GLY A 65 -20.79 -18.64 -6.16
CA GLY A 65 -19.67 -17.92 -6.77
C GLY A 65 -18.34 -18.51 -6.30
N VAL A 66 -17.48 -18.80 -7.27
CA VAL A 66 -16.11 -19.28 -7.04
C VAL A 66 -15.15 -18.14 -7.39
N VAL A 67 -14.08 -18.04 -6.62
CA VAL A 67 -12.97 -17.11 -6.84
C VAL A 67 -11.66 -17.87 -6.68
N ASN A 68 -10.69 -17.57 -7.54
CA ASN A 68 -9.36 -18.14 -7.46
C ASN A 68 -8.44 -17.27 -6.60
N GLN A 69 -7.34 -17.84 -6.14
CA GLN A 69 -6.33 -17.08 -5.41
C GLN A 69 -5.70 -16.01 -6.31
N GLY A 70 -5.69 -14.76 -5.84
CA GLY A 70 -5.18 -13.62 -6.60
C GLY A 70 -6.15 -13.04 -7.63
N GLU A 71 -7.38 -13.55 -7.68
CA GLU A 71 -8.44 -13.00 -8.52
C GLU A 71 -9.12 -11.82 -7.83
N MET A 72 -9.32 -10.73 -8.57
CA MET A 72 -10.06 -9.55 -8.10
C MET A 72 -11.55 -9.85 -7.94
N VAL A 73 -12.18 -9.19 -6.98
CA VAL A 73 -13.61 -9.27 -6.71
C VAL A 73 -14.30 -7.92 -6.82
N GLY A 74 -15.54 -7.94 -7.29
CA GLY A 74 -16.43 -6.79 -7.28
C GLY A 74 -17.07 -6.60 -5.91
N LEU A 75 -17.01 -5.38 -5.38
CA LEU A 75 -17.71 -4.98 -4.17
C LEU A 75 -18.95 -4.16 -4.53
N VAL A 76 -20.13 -4.63 -4.14
CA VAL A 76 -21.41 -4.03 -4.52
C VAL A 76 -22.25 -3.74 -3.29
N ARG A 77 -22.72 -2.49 -3.16
CA ARG A 77 -23.63 -2.10 -2.07
C ARG A 77 -25.01 -2.75 -2.23
N GLN A 78 -25.57 -3.25 -1.14
CA GLN A 78 -26.94 -3.76 -1.06
C GLN A 78 -27.74 -3.05 0.05
N PRO A 79 -28.13 -1.77 -0.15
CA PRO A 79 -28.86 -1.01 0.87
C PRO A 79 -30.26 -1.55 1.18
N GLN A 80 -30.83 -2.35 0.27
CA GLN A 80 -32.15 -2.97 0.42
C GLN A 80 -32.09 -4.37 1.08
N ASN A 81 -30.93 -4.79 1.60
CA ASN A 81 -30.82 -6.07 2.27
C ASN A 81 -31.65 -6.06 3.59
N PRO A 82 -32.55 -7.03 3.80
CA PRO A 82 -33.48 -7.03 4.94
C PRO A 82 -32.80 -7.25 6.29
N TYR A 83 -31.57 -7.79 6.31
CA TYR A 83 -30.84 -8.08 7.55
C TYR A 83 -29.87 -6.96 7.93
N ASP A 84 -29.31 -6.26 6.93
CA ASP A 84 -28.32 -5.20 7.14
C ASP A 84 -28.32 -4.20 5.98
N SER A 85 -28.79 -2.97 6.22
CA SER A 85 -28.76 -1.86 5.24
C SER A 85 -27.34 -1.50 4.80
N ASN A 86 -26.32 -1.86 5.57
CA ASN A 86 -24.92 -1.59 5.25
C ASN A 86 -24.25 -2.74 4.49
N ALA A 87 -24.99 -3.78 4.12
CA ALA A 87 -24.43 -4.96 3.47
C ALA A 87 -23.64 -4.62 2.18
N VAL A 88 -22.44 -5.19 2.07
CA VAL A 88 -21.61 -5.15 0.87
C VAL A 88 -21.50 -6.57 0.34
N MET A 89 -22.07 -6.80 -0.84
CA MET A 89 -21.96 -8.06 -1.58
C MET A 89 -20.58 -8.15 -2.23
N VAL A 90 -20.01 -9.35 -2.20
CA VAL A 90 -18.80 -9.70 -2.93
C VAL A 90 -19.18 -10.56 -4.13
N ALA A 91 -18.83 -10.11 -5.33
CA ALA A 91 -19.05 -10.81 -6.58
C ALA A 91 -17.71 -11.13 -7.26
N ASN A 92 -17.63 -12.22 -8.02
CA ASN A 92 -16.45 -12.50 -8.83
C ASN A 92 -16.44 -11.67 -10.13
N ILE A 93 -15.41 -11.86 -10.97
CA ILE A 93 -15.28 -11.17 -12.26
C ILE A 93 -16.46 -11.44 -13.22
N TYR A 94 -17.16 -12.56 -13.03
CA TYR A 94 -18.35 -12.94 -13.80
C TYR A 94 -19.65 -12.38 -13.20
N GLY A 95 -19.57 -11.55 -12.16
CA GLY A 95 -20.73 -10.96 -11.47
C GLY A 95 -21.51 -11.96 -10.60
N ASN A 96 -21.00 -13.17 -10.39
CA ASN A 96 -21.65 -14.17 -9.56
C ASN A 96 -21.30 -13.89 -8.09
N GLN A 97 -22.32 -13.89 -7.24
CA GLN A 97 -22.14 -13.63 -5.81
C GLN A 97 -21.35 -14.76 -5.15
N VAL A 98 -20.29 -14.39 -4.44
CA VAL A 98 -19.45 -15.30 -3.64
C VAL A 98 -19.85 -15.22 -2.17
N GLY A 99 -20.20 -14.03 -1.70
CA GLY A 99 -20.56 -13.82 -0.30
C GLY A 99 -20.84 -12.37 0.04
N HIS A 100 -20.58 -12.03 1.29
CA HIS A 100 -20.73 -10.69 1.84
C HIS A 100 -19.53 -10.31 2.70
N ILE A 101 -19.23 -9.01 2.76
CA ILE A 101 -18.27 -8.49 3.73
C ILE A 101 -18.88 -8.58 5.14
N LYS A 102 -18.04 -8.92 6.14
CA LYS A 102 -18.47 -8.95 7.54
C LYS A 102 -19.11 -7.61 7.95
N ARG A 103 -20.25 -7.67 8.64
CA ARG A 103 -21.09 -6.53 9.04
C ARG A 103 -20.33 -5.35 9.65
N GLU A 104 -19.39 -5.63 10.56
CA GLU A 104 -18.58 -4.60 11.24
C GLU A 104 -17.81 -3.73 10.24
N LEU A 105 -17.18 -4.37 9.24
CA LEU A 105 -16.43 -3.70 8.20
C LEU A 105 -17.36 -3.05 7.16
N ALA A 106 -18.44 -3.76 6.79
CA ALA A 106 -19.44 -3.27 5.86
C ALA A 106 -20.08 -1.95 6.33
N ALA A 107 -20.33 -1.79 7.64
CA ALA A 107 -20.84 -0.56 8.22
C ALA A 107 -19.94 0.66 8.01
N ALA A 108 -18.62 0.51 8.13
CA ALA A 108 -17.66 1.58 7.88
C ALA A 108 -17.57 1.91 6.38
N MET A 109 -17.56 0.87 5.53
CA MET A 109 -17.43 1.03 4.08
C MET A 109 -18.71 1.58 3.43
N ALA A 110 -19.88 1.26 3.96
CA ALA A 110 -21.17 1.64 3.38
C ALA A 110 -21.27 3.14 3.15
N HIS A 111 -20.90 3.94 4.16
CA HIS A 111 -20.93 5.40 4.05
C HIS A 111 -20.01 5.94 2.96
N ILE A 112 -18.83 5.34 2.81
CA ILE A 112 -17.81 5.74 1.83
C ILE A 112 -18.30 5.42 0.42
N MET A 113 -18.84 4.22 0.22
CA MET A 113 -19.36 3.76 -1.08
C MET A 113 -20.62 4.53 -1.48
N ASP A 114 -21.59 4.70 -0.57
CA ASP A 114 -22.88 5.36 -0.88
C ASP A 114 -22.70 6.84 -1.26
N ARG A 115 -21.64 7.48 -0.74
CA ARG A 115 -21.31 8.89 -1.04
C ARG A 115 -20.21 9.04 -2.10
N ASN A 116 -19.71 7.95 -2.67
CA ASN A 116 -18.60 7.95 -3.62
C ASN A 116 -17.36 8.74 -3.13
N LEU A 117 -17.03 8.63 -1.83
CA LEU A 117 -15.90 9.36 -1.24
C LEU A 117 -14.54 8.75 -1.61
N ALA A 118 -14.52 7.45 -1.87
CA ALA A 118 -13.33 6.73 -2.31
C ALA A 118 -13.74 5.57 -3.22
N LYS A 119 -12.86 5.23 -4.16
CA LYS A 119 -12.94 3.99 -4.92
C LYS A 119 -12.45 2.85 -4.04
N VAL A 120 -13.18 1.75 -4.02
CA VAL A 120 -12.82 0.56 -3.25
C VAL A 120 -12.65 -0.60 -4.21
N GLU A 121 -11.48 -1.23 -4.15
CA GLU A 121 -11.09 -2.38 -4.94
C GLU A 121 -10.74 -3.55 -4.00
N GLY A 122 -10.96 -4.79 -4.44
CA GLY A 122 -10.78 -5.99 -3.61
C GLY A 122 -10.48 -7.24 -4.42
#